data_AF-A0AAP9EV52-F1
#
_entry.id   AF-A0AAP9EV52-F1
#
_cell.length_a   1.000
_cell.length_b   1.000
_cell.length_c   1.000
_cell.angle_alpha   90.00
_cell.angle_beta   90.00
_cell.angle_gamma   90.00
#
_symmetry.space_group_name_H-M   'P 1'
#
loop_
_entity.id
_entity.type
_entity.pdbx_description
1 polymer ?
#
loop_
_entity_poly.entity_id
_entity_poly.type
_entity_poly.pdbx_seq_one_letter_code
_entity_poly.pdbx_strand_id
1 'polypeptide(L)'
;MFVPSLAPIQVGTRVYTHLYSRGAGIVMAVYGKASPTTVRSLSRGGAIVSGGSASYDIVFACGSVSRRLPEAILRGVQWRIEADKKLASPEEIAFLRTHAEEVEAEKVAAEARAKAEHAAEVAALRVDPDYAHLEQGDDSSGTLAAKNIRRMLKKAFPKVKFSVRKSYYGSVTVRTEEDLDEAATETLQAITSRFKSGYYDWQSDCHLTSNSPWQDVFGSSEFVSD
;
A
#
# COMPACT_ATOMS: atom_id res chain seq x y z
N MET A 1 -32.71 3.93 -12.39
CA MET A 1 -32.32 5.19 -13.06
C MET A 1 -31.62 6.03 -12.01
N PHE A 2 -30.37 6.43 -12.24
CA PHE A 2 -29.64 7.30 -11.30
C PHE A 2 -30.25 8.71 -11.38
N VAL A 3 -30.69 9.23 -10.23
CA VAL A 3 -31.14 10.62 -10.09
C VAL A 3 -30.25 11.26 -9.04
N PRO A 4 -29.43 12.26 -9.40
CA PRO A 4 -28.56 12.91 -8.42
C PRO A 4 -29.42 13.63 -7.37
N SER A 5 -29.00 13.58 -6.11
CA SER A 5 -29.61 14.43 -5.09
C SER A 5 -29.44 15.89 -5.47
N LEU A 6 -30.53 16.66 -5.42
CA LEU A 6 -30.52 18.12 -5.66
C LEU A 6 -30.38 18.91 -4.36
N ALA A 7 -30.21 18.23 -3.21
CA ALA A 7 -30.12 18.88 -1.92
C ALA A 7 -28.97 19.92 -1.88
N PRO A 8 -29.18 21.08 -1.25
CA PRO A 8 -28.13 22.07 -1.07
C PRO A 8 -27.01 21.47 -0.21
N ILE A 9 -25.77 21.72 -0.59
CA ILE A 9 -24.58 21.29 0.14
C ILE A 9 -23.84 22.55 0.57
N GLN A 10 -23.64 22.68 1.87
CA GLN A 10 -22.94 23.80 2.49
C GLN A 10 -22.01 23.31 3.59
N VAL A 11 -21.23 24.21 4.18
CA VAL A 11 -20.42 23.86 5.35
C VAL A 11 -21.33 23.36 6.47
N GLY A 12 -20.94 22.26 7.12
CA GLY A 12 -21.71 21.55 8.13
C GLY A 12 -22.68 20.51 7.59
N THR A 13 -22.86 20.39 6.26
CA THR A 13 -23.67 19.31 5.66
C THR A 13 -23.07 17.95 6.01
N ARG A 14 -23.91 17.06 6.55
CA ARG A 14 -23.54 15.69 6.90
C ARG A 14 -23.64 14.79 5.68
N VAL A 15 -22.63 13.94 5.51
CA VAL A 15 -22.50 13.03 4.38
C VAL A 15 -22.06 11.65 4.87
N TYR A 16 -22.34 10.63 4.08
CA TYR A 16 -21.93 9.27 4.39
C TYR A 16 -21.47 8.55 3.13
N THR A 17 -20.38 7.78 3.23
CA THR A 17 -19.96 6.85 2.18
C THR A 17 -19.44 5.54 2.76
N HIS A 18 -19.70 4.43 2.06
CA HIS A 18 -19.09 3.13 2.37
C HIS A 18 -17.70 2.97 1.74
N LEU A 19 -17.28 3.91 0.88
CA LEU A 19 -16.00 3.84 0.21
C LEU A 19 -14.83 3.96 1.19
N TYR A 20 -13.82 3.11 1.00
CA TYR A 20 -12.57 3.11 1.76
C TYR A 20 -12.78 3.08 3.28
N SER A 21 -13.88 2.46 3.72
CA SER A 21 -14.29 2.39 5.13
C SER A 21 -14.40 3.76 5.81
N ARG A 22 -14.68 4.84 5.05
CA ARG A 22 -14.70 6.21 5.57
C ARG A 22 -15.89 6.49 6.49
N GLY A 23 -17.07 5.98 6.14
CA GLY A 23 -18.28 6.14 6.93
C GLY A 23 -18.83 7.57 6.92
N ALA A 24 -19.18 8.08 8.11
CA ALA A 24 -19.77 9.40 8.29
C ALA A 24 -18.74 10.53 8.16
N GLY A 25 -19.13 11.62 7.52
CA GLY A 25 -18.31 12.82 7.36
C GLY A 25 -19.11 14.11 7.32
N ILE A 26 -18.38 15.23 7.36
CA ILE A 26 -18.93 16.57 7.42
C ILE A 26 -18.21 17.45 6.41
N VAL A 27 -18.98 18.18 5.60
CA VAL A 27 -18.44 19.16 4.64
C VAL A 27 -17.86 20.33 5.43
N MET A 28 -16.56 20.58 5.28
CA MET A 28 -15.83 21.64 5.98
C MET A 28 -15.48 22.82 5.07
N ALA A 29 -15.44 22.62 3.75
CA ALA A 29 -15.27 23.70 2.77
C ALA A 29 -16.05 23.41 1.48
N VAL A 30 -16.52 24.48 0.84
CA VAL A 30 -17.19 24.45 -0.47
C VAL A 30 -16.47 25.41 -1.40
N TYR A 31 -16.12 24.94 -2.59
CA TYR A 31 -15.45 25.73 -3.60
C TYR A 31 -16.27 25.75 -4.88
N GLY A 32 -16.40 26.92 -5.50
CA GLY A 32 -17.22 27.11 -6.69
C GLY A 32 -18.71 27.19 -6.38
N LYS A 33 -19.54 27.29 -7.43
CA LYS A 33 -20.99 27.34 -7.33
C LYS A 33 -21.55 25.96 -7.67
N ALA A 34 -22.41 25.41 -6.82
CA ALA A 34 -23.05 24.11 -7.08
C ALA A 34 -23.93 24.17 -8.33
N SER A 35 -23.88 23.12 -9.17
CA SER A 35 -24.72 22.97 -10.36
C SER A 35 -25.26 21.54 -10.44
N PRO A 36 -26.11 21.14 -9.49
CA PRO A 36 -26.52 19.74 -9.30
C PRO A 36 -27.31 19.18 -10.49
N THR A 37 -28.02 20.04 -11.23
CA THR A 37 -28.81 19.65 -12.40
C THR A 37 -27.95 19.25 -13.60
N THR A 38 -26.67 19.65 -13.62
CA THR A 38 -25.73 19.23 -14.67
C THR A 38 -25.08 17.88 -14.38
N VAL A 39 -25.23 17.36 -13.15
CA VAL A 39 -24.69 16.06 -12.77
C VAL A 39 -25.48 14.97 -13.47
N ARG A 40 -24.77 14.11 -14.19
CA ARG A 40 -25.35 13.00 -14.95
C ARG A 40 -24.51 11.74 -14.79
N SER A 41 -25.20 10.60 -14.79
CA SER A 41 -24.54 9.31 -14.92
C SER A 41 -24.18 9.05 -16.37
N LEU A 42 -22.96 8.62 -16.63
CA LEU A 42 -22.48 8.13 -17.92
C LEU A 42 -22.59 6.60 -18.04
N SER A 43 -22.89 5.89 -16.95
CA SER A 43 -23.12 4.43 -16.97
C SER A 43 -24.53 4.07 -16.50
N ARG A 44 -25.03 2.89 -16.91
CA ARG A 44 -26.40 2.43 -16.61
C ARG A 44 -26.66 2.25 -15.09
N GLY A 45 -25.60 2.21 -14.28
CA GLY A 45 -25.65 2.02 -12.82
C GLY A 45 -25.11 3.18 -11.98
N GLY A 46 -24.77 4.34 -12.54
CA GLY A 46 -24.28 5.47 -11.73
C GLY A 46 -22.82 5.40 -11.31
N ALA A 47 -22.09 4.35 -11.72
CA ALA A 47 -20.68 4.16 -11.36
C ALA A 47 -19.74 5.21 -11.99
N ILE A 48 -20.15 5.81 -13.12
CA ILE A 48 -19.40 6.88 -13.78
C ILE A 48 -20.30 8.09 -13.84
N VAL A 49 -19.87 9.20 -13.26
CA VAL A 49 -20.63 10.45 -13.14
C VAL A 49 -19.82 11.61 -13.67
N SER A 50 -20.50 12.59 -14.26
CA SER A 50 -19.90 13.82 -14.80
C SER A 50 -20.80 15.02 -14.53
N GLY A 51 -20.24 16.22 -14.59
CA GLY A 51 -20.97 17.48 -14.35
C GLY A 51 -20.76 18.05 -12.95
N GLY A 52 -21.55 19.06 -12.60
CA GLY A 52 -21.32 19.89 -11.42
C GLY A 52 -20.21 20.92 -11.64
N SER A 53 -20.20 21.95 -10.79
CA SER A 53 -19.22 23.05 -10.86
C SER A 53 -18.66 23.43 -9.49
N ALA A 54 -18.93 22.61 -8.47
CA ALA A 54 -18.37 22.73 -7.14
C ALA A 54 -17.41 21.59 -6.78
N SER A 55 -16.57 21.84 -5.78
CA SER A 55 -15.77 20.82 -5.10
C SER A 55 -15.83 21.03 -3.58
N TYR A 56 -15.59 19.97 -2.83
CA TYR A 56 -15.84 19.94 -1.38
C TYR A 56 -14.66 19.35 -0.62
N ASP A 57 -14.34 19.95 0.53
CA ASP A 57 -13.50 19.29 1.52
C ASP A 57 -14.40 18.64 2.58
N ILE A 58 -14.10 17.39 2.92
CA ILE A 58 -14.91 16.59 3.85
C ILE A 58 -13.97 15.97 4.87
N VAL A 59 -14.27 16.17 6.15
CA VAL A 59 -13.61 15.48 7.26
C VAL A 59 -14.48 14.31 7.72
N PHE A 60 -13.87 13.15 7.94
CA PHE A 60 -14.57 11.92 8.33
C PHE A 60 -14.33 11.58 9.80
N ALA A 61 -15.30 10.88 10.39
CA ALA A 61 -15.20 10.39 11.77
C ALA A 61 -14.04 9.40 11.98
N CYS A 62 -13.55 8.75 10.92
CA CYS A 62 -12.38 7.87 10.95
C CYS A 62 -11.03 8.61 10.93
N GLY A 63 -11.01 9.95 11.00
CA GLY A 63 -9.78 10.75 10.98
C GLY A 63 -9.17 10.93 9.59
N SER A 64 -9.88 10.58 8.52
CA SER A 64 -9.45 10.88 7.15
C SER A 64 -10.07 12.17 6.61
N VAL A 65 -9.43 12.77 5.60
CA VAL A 65 -9.92 13.96 4.91
C VAL A 65 -9.98 13.70 3.41
N SER A 66 -11.08 14.06 2.77
CA SER A 66 -11.16 14.17 1.31
C SER A 66 -11.03 15.64 0.94
N ARG A 67 -10.03 15.98 0.12
CA ARG A 67 -9.82 17.33 -0.38
C ARG A 67 -10.31 17.46 -1.82
N ARG A 68 -10.96 18.58 -2.14
CA ARG A 68 -11.44 18.93 -3.48
C ARG A 68 -12.28 17.85 -4.15
N LEU A 69 -13.12 17.15 -3.38
CA LEU A 69 -14.02 16.14 -3.92
C LEU A 69 -15.00 16.78 -4.92
N PRO A 70 -15.03 16.36 -6.20
CA PRO A 70 -15.93 16.94 -7.19
C PRO A 70 -17.41 16.71 -6.85
N GLU A 71 -18.26 17.68 -7.20
CA GLU A 71 -19.71 17.61 -6.97
C GLU A 71 -20.37 16.37 -7.59
N ALA A 72 -19.96 15.98 -8.80
CA ALA A 72 -20.48 14.77 -9.43
C ALA A 72 -20.26 13.52 -8.57
N ILE A 73 -19.09 13.39 -7.93
CA ILE A 73 -18.77 12.24 -7.07
C ILE A 73 -19.61 12.27 -5.80
N LEU A 74 -19.68 13.43 -5.13
CA LEU A 74 -20.44 13.56 -3.88
C LEU A 74 -21.94 13.32 -4.05
N ARG A 75 -22.48 13.59 -5.25
CA ARG A 75 -23.88 13.29 -5.61
C ARG A 75 -24.06 11.91 -6.26
N GLY A 76 -22.98 11.15 -6.39
CA GLY A 76 -22.97 9.80 -6.97
C GLY A 76 -23.63 8.76 -6.06
N VAL A 77 -23.88 7.57 -6.62
CA VAL A 77 -24.61 6.45 -5.98
C VAL A 77 -23.94 5.93 -4.70
N GLN A 78 -22.63 6.11 -4.57
CA GLN A 78 -21.84 5.63 -3.43
C GLN A 78 -21.85 6.59 -2.23
N TRP A 79 -22.57 7.71 -2.35
CA TRP A 79 -22.65 8.76 -1.34
C TRP A 79 -24.09 9.01 -0.93
N ARG A 80 -24.28 9.33 0.34
CA ARG A 80 -25.55 9.80 0.89
C ARG A 80 -25.34 11.19 1.47
N ILE A 81 -26.15 12.15 1.01
CA ILE A 81 -26.22 13.50 1.58
C ILE A 81 -27.37 13.48 2.58
N GLU A 82 -27.07 13.70 3.85
CA GLU A 82 -28.06 13.63 4.93
C GLU A 82 -28.71 15.00 5.15
N ALA A 83 -29.40 15.49 4.12
CA ALA A 83 -29.98 16.84 4.08
C ALA A 83 -31.03 17.09 5.18
N ASP A 84 -31.71 16.03 5.64
CA ASP A 84 -32.73 16.12 6.70
C ASP A 84 -32.12 16.26 8.09
N LYS A 85 -30.81 16.03 8.25
CA LYS A 85 -30.13 16.18 9.53
C LYS A 85 -29.69 17.63 9.76
N LYS A 86 -29.69 18.04 11.03
CA LYS A 86 -29.14 19.33 11.45
C LYS A 86 -27.67 19.44 11.02
N LEU A 87 -27.33 20.60 10.46
CA LEU A 87 -25.95 20.98 10.15
C LEU A 87 -25.07 20.83 11.39
N ALA A 88 -23.86 20.33 11.17
CA ALA A 88 -22.85 20.26 12.21
C ALA A 88 -22.44 21.67 12.67
N SER A 89 -22.17 21.81 13.97
CA SER A 89 -21.64 23.06 14.51
C SER A 89 -20.19 23.28 14.05
N PRO A 90 -19.69 24.52 14.07
CA PRO A 90 -18.27 24.79 13.85
C PRO A 90 -17.35 24.05 14.82
N GLU A 91 -17.80 23.82 16.06
CA GLU A 91 -17.08 23.06 17.09
C GLU A 91 -16.95 21.59 16.72
N GLU A 92 -18.01 20.96 16.22
CA GLU A 92 -17.97 19.58 15.73
C GLU A 92 -16.98 19.43 14.56
N ILE A 93 -16.99 20.39 13.63
CA ILE A 93 -16.05 20.40 12.49
C ILE A 93 -14.61 20.57 12.99
N ALA A 94 -14.37 21.47 13.95
CA ALA A 94 -13.06 21.69 14.54
C ALA A 94 -12.54 20.44 15.25
N PHE A 95 -13.39 19.78 16.04
CA PHE A 95 -13.06 18.52 16.73
C PHE A 95 -12.62 17.43 15.74
N LEU A 96 -13.40 17.19 14.68
CA LEU A 96 -13.04 16.19 13.68
C LEU A 96 -11.77 16.56 12.91
N ARG A 97 -11.52 17.85 12.68
CA ARG A 97 -10.30 18.31 12.02
C ARG A 97 -9.07 18.05 12.88
N THR A 98 -9.12 18.35 14.18
CA THR A 98 -8.05 18.02 15.13
C THR A 98 -7.77 16.52 15.15
N HIS A 99 -8.82 15.69 15.25
CA HIS A 99 -8.65 14.24 15.18
C HIS A 99 -7.99 13.77 13.88
N ALA A 100 -8.36 14.36 12.73
CA ALA A 100 -7.75 14.02 11.45
C ALA A 100 -6.27 14.46 11.36
N GLU A 101 -5.92 15.60 11.96
CA GLU A 101 -4.53 16.08 12.06
C GLU A 101 -3.68 15.15 12.94
N GLU A 102 -4.22 14.68 14.07
CA GLU A 102 -3.57 13.70 14.96
C GLU A 102 -3.31 12.38 14.23
N VAL A 103 -4.33 11.81 13.56
CA VAL A 103 -4.20 10.56 12.80
C VAL A 103 -3.17 10.68 11.67
N GLU A 104 -3.14 11.81 10.96
CA GLU A 104 -2.14 12.04 9.92
C GLU A 104 -0.73 12.20 10.53
N ALA A 105 -0.58 12.92 11.63
CA ALA A 105 0.69 13.08 12.31
C ALA A 105 1.23 11.74 12.83
N GLU A 106 0.38 10.88 13.39
CA GLU A 106 0.74 9.53 13.81
C GLU A 106 1.19 8.66 12.64
N LYS A 107 0.50 8.71 11.51
CA LYS A 107 0.89 8.00 10.29
C LYS A 107 2.24 8.47 9.75
N VAL A 108 2.44 9.79 9.64
CA VAL A 108 3.70 10.36 9.17
C VAL A 108 4.85 10.01 10.13
N ALA A 109 4.61 10.06 11.45
CA ALA A 109 5.60 9.66 12.45
C ALA A 109 5.92 8.16 12.38
N ALA A 110 4.92 7.30 12.19
CA ALA A 110 5.11 5.86 12.04
C ALA A 110 5.88 5.52 10.75
N GLU A 111 5.55 6.16 9.62
CA GLU A 111 6.28 6.00 8.36
C GLU A 111 7.72 6.51 8.47
N ALA A 112 7.94 7.66 9.13
CA ALA A 112 9.28 8.20 9.36
C ALA A 112 10.11 7.27 10.25
N ARG A 113 9.51 6.72 11.31
CA ARG A 113 10.17 5.73 12.18
C ARG A 113 10.52 4.46 11.40
N ALA A 114 9.58 3.91 10.64
CA ALA A 114 9.82 2.71 9.82
C ALA A 114 10.93 2.94 8.78
N LYS A 115 10.95 4.10 8.11
CA LYS A 115 12.03 4.47 7.18
C LYS A 115 13.38 4.60 7.87
N ALA A 116 13.41 5.18 9.08
CA ALA A 116 14.63 5.32 9.86
C ALA A 116 15.17 3.97 10.34
N GLU A 117 14.29 3.09 10.83
CA GLU A 117 14.62 1.72 11.23
C GLU A 117 15.16 0.92 10.04
N HIS A 118 14.47 0.97 8.90
CA HIS A 118 14.91 0.32 7.65
C HIS A 118 16.29 0.81 7.20
N ALA A 119 16.52 2.13 7.22
CA ALA A 119 17.81 2.72 6.84
C ALA A 119 18.94 2.33 7.81
N ALA A 120 18.66 2.25 9.12
CA ALA A 120 19.62 1.82 10.11
C ALA A 120 20.01 0.35 9.92
N GLU A 121 19.04 -0.52 9.62
CA GLU A 121 19.31 -1.94 9.34
C GLU A 121 20.11 -2.13 8.05
N VAL A 122 19.77 -1.41 6.97
CA VAL A 122 20.58 -1.38 5.74
C VAL A 122 22.03 -0.99 6.03
N ALA A 123 22.24 0.05 6.85
CA ALA A 123 23.58 0.48 7.22
C ALA A 123 24.34 -0.58 8.04
N ALA A 124 23.66 -1.26 8.97
CA ALA A 124 24.25 -2.34 9.77
C ALA A 124 24.66 -3.53 8.90
N LEU A 125 23.79 -3.97 7.98
CA LEU A 125 24.06 -5.10 7.08
C LEU A 125 25.25 -4.85 6.14
N ARG A 126 25.48 -3.60 5.72
CA ARG A 126 26.60 -3.23 4.84
C ARG A 126 27.97 -3.38 5.52
N VAL A 127 28.03 -3.24 6.84
CA VAL A 127 29.28 -3.28 7.62
C VAL A 127 29.46 -4.59 8.40
N ASP A 128 28.47 -5.47 8.38
CA ASP A 128 28.50 -6.74 9.10
C ASP A 128 29.61 -7.68 8.57
N PRO A 129 30.60 -8.04 9.41
CA PRO A 129 31.67 -8.96 9.02
C PRO A 129 31.18 -10.33 8.56
N ASP A 130 30.05 -10.83 9.08
CA ASP A 130 29.52 -12.15 8.73
C ASP A 130 29.07 -12.21 7.26
N TYR A 131 28.67 -11.06 6.70
CA TYR A 131 28.21 -10.90 5.32
C TYR A 131 29.25 -10.28 4.38
N ALA A 132 30.48 -10.03 4.85
CA ALA A 132 31.56 -9.47 4.03
C ALA A 132 31.90 -10.30 2.78
N HIS A 133 31.54 -11.59 2.79
CA HIS A 133 31.71 -12.49 1.65
C HIS A 133 30.60 -12.37 0.59
N LEU A 134 29.54 -11.58 0.78
CA LEU A 134 28.46 -11.37 -0.18
C LEU A 134 28.73 -10.16 -1.08
N GLU A 135 28.19 -10.16 -2.29
CA GLU A 135 28.20 -8.98 -3.17
C GLU A 135 27.09 -8.02 -2.73
N GLN A 136 27.43 -6.74 -2.57
CA GLN A 136 26.47 -5.68 -2.28
C GLN A 136 26.09 -4.96 -3.56
N GLY A 137 24.83 -4.53 -3.66
CA GLY A 137 24.33 -3.77 -4.80
C GLY A 137 22.82 -3.63 -4.80
N ASP A 138 22.33 -2.71 -5.61
CA ASP A 138 20.90 -2.41 -5.77
C ASP A 138 20.38 -3.10 -7.04
N ASP A 139 20.23 -4.43 -6.99
CA ASP A 139 19.70 -5.24 -8.10
C ASP A 139 18.51 -6.08 -7.66
N SER A 140 17.34 -5.77 -8.23
CA SER A 140 16.09 -6.52 -8.06
C SER A 140 15.82 -7.50 -9.20
N SER A 141 16.74 -7.66 -10.16
CA SER A 141 16.53 -8.54 -11.32
C SER A 141 16.74 -10.03 -11.04
N GLY A 142 17.14 -10.38 -9.81
CA GLY A 142 17.52 -11.73 -9.38
C GLY A 142 18.99 -12.10 -9.68
N THR A 143 19.78 -11.23 -10.31
CA THR A 143 21.17 -11.55 -10.69
C THR A 143 22.07 -11.55 -9.46
N LEU A 144 22.00 -10.49 -8.66
CA LEU A 144 22.74 -10.36 -7.41
C LEU A 144 22.28 -11.40 -6.39
N ALA A 145 20.96 -11.57 -6.24
CA ALA A 145 20.37 -12.60 -5.39
C ALA A 145 20.90 -14.00 -5.74
N ALA A 146 20.92 -14.41 -7.01
CA ALA A 146 21.44 -15.71 -7.41
C ALA A 146 22.92 -15.93 -7.05
N LYS A 147 23.75 -14.89 -7.17
CA LYS A 147 25.17 -14.97 -6.76
C LYS A 147 25.30 -15.13 -5.25
N ASN A 148 24.55 -14.35 -4.48
CA ASN A 148 24.61 -14.36 -3.03
C ASN A 148 24.02 -15.64 -2.43
N ILE A 149 22.91 -16.16 -2.98
CA ILE A 149 22.35 -17.48 -2.64
C ILE A 149 23.41 -18.55 -2.86
N ARG A 150 24.11 -18.56 -4.01
CA ARG A 150 25.19 -19.53 -4.27
C ARG A 150 26.30 -19.46 -3.22
N ARG A 151 26.70 -18.26 -2.80
CA ARG A 151 27.75 -18.07 -1.78
C ARG A 151 27.30 -18.57 -0.40
N MET A 152 26.08 -18.25 0.00
CA MET A 152 25.51 -18.71 1.28
C MET A 152 25.35 -20.23 1.31
N LEU A 153 24.80 -20.83 0.24
CA LEU A 153 24.64 -22.29 0.15
C LEU A 153 25.99 -23.02 0.17
N LYS A 154 27.02 -22.50 -0.49
CA LYS A 154 28.36 -23.09 -0.44
C LYS A 154 28.99 -23.04 0.97
N LYS A 155 28.69 -22.00 1.74
CA LYS A 155 29.14 -21.86 3.14
C LYS A 155 28.39 -22.82 4.07
N ALA A 156 27.07 -22.94 3.90
CA ALA A 156 26.22 -23.81 4.70
C ALA A 156 26.41 -25.31 4.37
N PHE A 157 26.63 -25.62 3.10
CA PHE A 157 26.76 -26.99 2.59
C PHE A 157 28.03 -27.15 1.75
N PRO A 158 29.21 -27.33 2.38
CA PRO A 158 30.47 -27.42 1.65
C PRO A 158 30.59 -28.65 0.72
N LYS A 159 29.78 -29.69 0.96
CA LYS A 159 29.83 -30.97 0.25
C LYS A 159 28.72 -31.16 -0.79
N VAL A 160 27.67 -30.34 -0.75
CA VAL A 160 26.48 -30.48 -1.62
C VAL A 160 26.60 -29.56 -2.82
N LYS A 161 26.30 -30.08 -4.02
CA LYS A 161 26.36 -29.28 -5.25
C LYS A 161 25.02 -28.63 -5.62
N PHE A 162 24.91 -27.33 -5.38
CA PHE A 162 23.74 -26.54 -5.79
C PHE A 162 23.89 -25.87 -7.17
N SER A 163 22.88 -26.03 -8.03
CA SER A 163 22.68 -25.27 -9.26
C SER A 163 21.72 -24.11 -9.02
N VAL A 164 22.26 -22.91 -8.80
CA VAL A 164 21.49 -21.65 -8.74
C VAL A 164 21.52 -20.94 -10.08
N ARG A 165 20.36 -20.74 -10.72
CA ARG A 165 20.23 -20.10 -12.03
C ARG A 165 19.13 -19.05 -12.02
N LYS A 166 19.41 -17.90 -12.64
CA LYS A 166 18.37 -16.95 -13.02
C LYS A 166 17.69 -17.46 -14.29
N SER A 167 16.39 -17.71 -14.21
CA SER A 167 15.60 -18.23 -15.33
C SER A 167 15.02 -17.08 -16.16
N TYR A 168 14.48 -16.06 -15.49
CA TYR A 168 13.91 -14.85 -16.08
C TYR A 168 14.19 -13.64 -15.18
N TYR A 169 13.76 -12.44 -15.61
CA TYR A 169 13.79 -11.26 -14.75
C TYR A 169 13.00 -11.53 -13.46
N GLY A 170 13.64 -11.33 -12.31
CA GLY A 170 13.01 -11.57 -11.01
C GLY A 170 12.75 -13.04 -10.68
N SER A 171 13.34 -14.01 -11.40
CA SER A 171 13.14 -15.43 -11.13
C SER A 171 14.46 -16.18 -10.98
N VAL A 172 14.65 -16.78 -9.81
CA VAL A 172 15.81 -17.62 -9.47
C VAL A 172 15.35 -19.04 -9.14
N THR A 173 16.00 -20.01 -9.75
CA THR A 173 15.77 -21.43 -9.50
C THR A 173 17.02 -22.04 -8.86
N VAL A 174 16.84 -22.66 -7.70
CA VAL A 174 17.83 -23.48 -7.01
C VAL A 174 17.48 -24.94 -7.24
N ARG A 175 18.49 -25.77 -7.50
CA ARG A 175 18.33 -27.23 -7.63
C ARG A 175 19.53 -27.93 -7.02
N THR A 176 19.31 -29.13 -6.47
CA THR A 176 20.33 -30.08 -6.07
C THR A 176 19.96 -31.46 -6.61
N GLU A 177 20.95 -32.30 -6.92
CA GLU A 177 20.75 -33.71 -7.30
C GLU A 177 20.81 -34.64 -6.07
N GLU A 178 21.31 -34.12 -4.94
CA GLU A 178 21.44 -34.86 -3.69
C GLU A 178 20.16 -34.73 -2.86
N ASP A 179 19.70 -35.85 -2.29
CA ASP A 179 18.57 -35.86 -1.35
C ASP A 179 18.95 -35.11 -0.06
N LEU A 180 18.16 -34.10 0.29
CA LEU A 180 18.36 -33.30 1.49
C LEU A 180 17.52 -33.85 2.64
N ASP A 181 18.13 -33.92 3.81
CA ASP A 181 17.48 -34.11 5.10
C ASP A 181 16.44 -32.99 5.34
N GLU A 182 15.48 -33.23 6.25
CA GLU A 182 14.48 -32.22 6.64
C GLU A 182 15.15 -30.94 7.16
N ALA A 183 16.13 -31.06 8.07
CA ALA A 183 16.87 -29.91 8.61
C ALA A 183 17.70 -29.16 7.54
N ALA A 184 18.21 -29.89 6.54
CA ALA A 184 18.93 -29.28 5.42
C ALA A 184 17.96 -28.52 4.49
N THR A 185 16.77 -29.06 4.28
CA THR A 185 15.70 -28.42 3.51
C THR A 185 15.19 -27.15 4.18
N GLU A 186 15.00 -27.16 5.50
CA GLU A 186 14.65 -25.96 6.27
C GLU A 186 15.73 -24.88 6.15
N THR A 187 17.01 -25.27 6.21
CA THR A 187 18.13 -24.35 6.06
C THR A 187 18.19 -23.76 4.64
N LEU A 188 17.96 -24.56 3.61
CA LEU A 188 17.85 -24.11 2.23
C LEU A 188 16.73 -23.07 2.08
N GLN A 189 15.53 -23.39 2.57
CA GLN A 189 14.36 -22.49 2.53
C GLN A 189 14.60 -21.21 3.33
N ALA A 190 15.28 -21.29 4.48
CA ALA A 190 15.64 -20.13 5.29
C ALA A 190 16.64 -19.20 4.60
N ILE A 191 17.50 -19.73 3.71
CA ILE A 191 18.42 -18.94 2.89
C ILE A 191 17.67 -18.33 1.70
N THR A 192 16.90 -19.14 0.96
CA THR A 192 16.22 -18.71 -0.28
C THR A 192 15.10 -17.71 0.00
N SER A 193 14.33 -17.89 1.08
CA SER A 193 13.24 -17.00 1.48
C SER A 193 13.69 -15.56 1.76
N ARG A 194 14.91 -15.34 2.26
CA ARG A 194 15.44 -13.98 2.51
C ARG A 194 15.51 -13.14 1.23
N PHE A 195 15.77 -13.78 0.09
CA PHE A 195 15.89 -13.10 -1.21
C PHE A 195 14.56 -13.02 -1.96
N LYS A 196 13.51 -13.69 -1.49
CA LYS A 196 12.19 -13.71 -2.12
C LYS A 196 11.40 -12.45 -1.74
N SER A 197 11.08 -11.61 -2.73
CA SER A 197 10.30 -10.38 -2.53
C SER A 197 8.82 -10.52 -2.91
N GLY A 198 8.48 -11.44 -3.81
CA GLY A 198 7.12 -11.62 -4.30
C GLY A 198 6.29 -12.57 -3.44
N TYR A 199 5.04 -12.19 -3.16
CA TYR A 199 4.07 -13.05 -2.49
C TYR A 199 2.64 -12.78 -2.99
N TYR A 200 1.77 -13.76 -2.83
CA TYR A 200 0.36 -13.63 -3.18
C TYR A 200 -0.45 -13.35 -1.92
N ASP A 201 -1.18 -12.23 -1.90
CA ASP A 201 -2.12 -11.95 -0.81
C ASP A 201 -3.53 -12.43 -1.20
N TRP A 202 -3.99 -13.47 -0.52
CA TRP A 202 -5.30 -14.07 -0.75
C TRP A 202 -6.45 -13.14 -0.36
N GLN A 203 -6.21 -12.18 0.55
CA GLN A 203 -7.25 -11.25 1.00
C GLN A 203 -7.52 -10.16 -0.05
N SER A 204 -6.48 -9.66 -0.70
CA SER A 204 -6.60 -8.67 -1.78
C SER A 204 -6.68 -9.27 -3.19
N ASP A 205 -6.51 -10.59 -3.33
CA ASP A 205 -6.46 -11.31 -4.61
C ASP A 205 -5.42 -10.70 -5.57
N CYS A 206 -4.29 -10.25 -5.00
CA CYS A 206 -3.25 -9.51 -5.72
C CYS A 206 -1.86 -10.09 -5.46
N HIS A 207 -1.00 -10.02 -6.48
CA HIS A 207 0.43 -10.24 -6.31
C HIS A 207 1.07 -8.97 -5.74
N LEU A 208 1.80 -9.10 -4.64
CA LEU A 208 2.47 -8.00 -3.95
C LEU A 208 3.97 -8.25 -3.89
N THR A 209 4.72 -7.15 -3.78
CA THR A 209 6.16 -7.16 -3.56
C THR A 209 6.46 -6.49 -2.23
N SER A 210 7.36 -7.09 -1.45
CA SER A 210 7.96 -6.46 -0.28
C SER A 210 9.45 -6.32 -0.49
N ASN A 211 10.02 -5.21 -0.02
CA ASN A 211 11.46 -5.01 0.02
C ASN A 211 11.90 -4.96 1.48
N SER A 212 12.79 -5.88 1.87
CA SER A 212 13.43 -5.87 3.19
C SER A 212 14.78 -5.15 3.14
N PRO A 213 15.32 -4.69 4.28
CA PRO A 213 16.68 -4.14 4.36
C PRO A 213 17.74 -5.08 3.76
N TRP A 214 17.57 -6.39 3.95
CA TRP A 214 18.42 -7.43 3.35
C TRP A 214 18.44 -7.36 1.83
N GLN A 215 17.25 -7.22 1.23
CA GLN A 215 17.05 -7.21 -0.21
C GLN A 215 17.64 -5.96 -0.87
N ASP A 216 17.59 -4.82 -0.17
CA ASP A 216 18.20 -3.56 -0.64
C ASP A 216 19.74 -3.61 -0.63
N VAL A 217 20.35 -4.50 0.16
CA VAL A 217 21.81 -4.63 0.25
C VAL A 217 22.34 -5.75 -0.63
N PHE A 218 21.70 -6.92 -0.60
CA PHE A 218 22.20 -8.16 -1.22
C PHE A 218 21.37 -8.61 -2.43
N GLY A 219 20.42 -7.79 -2.86
CA GLY A 219 19.55 -8.01 -4.00
C GLY A 219 18.30 -8.83 -3.69
N SER A 220 17.34 -8.81 -4.61
CA SER A 220 16.07 -9.52 -4.49
C SER A 220 15.68 -10.27 -5.77
N SER A 221 14.75 -11.20 -5.61
CA SER A 221 14.10 -11.93 -6.69
C SER A 221 12.62 -12.09 -6.33
N GLU A 222 11.72 -11.73 -7.24
CA GLU A 222 10.27 -11.85 -7.04
C GLU A 222 9.87 -13.32 -6.83
N PHE A 223 10.43 -14.20 -7.65
CA PHE A 223 10.24 -15.64 -7.59
C PHE A 223 11.55 -16.32 -7.22
N VAL A 224 11.50 -17.16 -6.19
CA VAL A 224 12.56 -18.11 -5.87
C VAL A 224 11.91 -19.49 -5.75
N SER A 225 12.41 -20.45 -6.52
CA SER A 225 11.98 -21.85 -6.46
C SER A 225 13.18 -22.73 -6.14
N ASP A 226 13.04 -23.60 -5.15
CA ASP A 226 14.04 -24.53 -4.65
C ASP A 226 13.58 -25.99 -4.72
#